data_AF-A2BN72-F1
#
_entry.id   AF-A2BN72-F1
#
_cell.length_a   1.000
_cell.length_b   1.000
_cell.length_c   1.000
_cell.angle_alpha   90.00
_cell.angle_beta   90.00
_cell.angle_gamma   90.00
#
_symmetry.space_group_name_H-M   'P 1'
#
loop_
_entity.id
_entity.type
_entity.pdbx_description
1 polymer ?
#
loop_
_entity_poly.entity_id
_entity_poly.type
_entity_poly.pdbx_seq_one_letter_code
_entity_poly.pdbx_strand_id
1 'polypeptide(L)'
;MTRRVVMVERVSGGKTLEVVLEVSDGCRVARLVVAGDFFVYPEDVVEAVEEAAIGCDSVGCIRGRILDAGSRGVFVGVSLEDIADVVAKAFRELCGEGG
;
A
#
# COMPACT_ATOMS: atom_id res chain seq x y z
N MET A 1 10.47 1.79 18.07
CA MET A 1 9.24 0.97 18.10
C MET A 1 8.55 1.11 16.75
N THR A 2 7.72 0.15 16.37
CA THR A 2 6.88 0.26 15.16
C THR A 2 5.42 0.40 15.56
N ARG A 3 4.69 1.23 14.82
CA ARG A 3 3.25 1.41 14.94
C ARG A 3 2.60 0.67 13.78
N ARG A 4 1.50 -0.02 14.04
CA ARG A 4 0.81 -0.86 13.05
C ARG A 4 -0.64 -0.44 12.90
N VAL A 5 -1.13 -0.44 11.68
CA VAL A 5 -2.55 -0.31 11.33
C VAL A 5 -2.95 -1.45 10.39
N VAL A 6 -4.20 -1.88 10.52
CA VAL A 6 -4.86 -2.75 9.54
C VAL A 6 -6.06 -1.98 9.01
N MET A 7 -6.09 -1.75 7.70
CA MET A 7 -7.14 -0.99 7.05
C MET A 7 -7.83 -1.87 6.01
N VAL A 8 -9.16 -1.95 6.09
CA VAL A 8 -9.99 -2.75 5.18
C VAL A 8 -10.96 -1.82 4.48
N GLU A 9 -10.85 -1.71 3.17
CA GLU A 9 -11.64 -0.80 2.34
C GLU A 9 -12.31 -1.55 1.18
N ARG A 10 -13.49 -1.07 0.78
CA ARG A 10 -14.13 -1.49 -0.48
C ARG A 10 -13.68 -0.57 -1.60
N VAL A 11 -13.11 -1.15 -2.65
CA VAL A 11 -12.49 -0.43 -3.77
C VAL A 11 -13.35 -0.47 -5.03
N SER A 12 -12.92 0.23 -6.08
CA SER A 12 -13.66 0.56 -7.30
C SER A 12 -14.24 -0.62 -8.12
N GLY A 13 -14.00 -1.87 -7.73
CA GLY A 13 -14.59 -3.08 -8.33
C GLY A 13 -15.58 -3.84 -7.44
N GLY A 14 -16.00 -3.26 -6.31
CA GLY A 14 -16.81 -3.96 -5.29
C GLY A 14 -16.02 -5.03 -4.50
N LYS A 15 -14.71 -5.13 -4.75
CA LYS A 15 -13.78 -6.00 -4.04
C LYS A 15 -13.35 -5.37 -2.72
N THR A 16 -12.83 -6.21 -1.83
CA THR A 16 -12.26 -5.80 -0.54
C THR A 16 -10.74 -5.83 -0.63
N LEU A 17 -10.12 -4.72 -0.23
CA LEU A 17 -8.68 -4.58 -0.09
C LEU A 17 -8.34 -4.44 1.39
N GLU A 18 -7.42 -5.27 1.87
CA GLU A 18 -6.84 -5.21 3.21
C GLU A 18 -5.39 -4.76 3.09
N VAL A 19 -5.04 -3.71 3.82
CA VAL A 19 -3.68 -3.19 3.94
C VAL A 19 -3.22 -3.33 5.37
N VAL A 20 -2.12 -4.03 5.58
CA VAL A 20 -1.40 -4.03 6.85
C VAL A 20 -0.16 -3.16 6.68
N LEU A 21 -0.10 -2.06 7.41
CA LEU A 21 1.03 -1.13 7.34
C LEU A 21 1.69 -1.01 8.71
N GLU A 22 3.00 -1.14 8.73
CA GLU A 22 3.85 -0.88 9.89
C GLU A 22 4.81 0.26 9.58
N VAL A 23 4.88 1.25 10.45
CA VAL A 23 5.81 2.37 10.35
C VAL A 23 6.68 2.46 11.60
N SER A 24 7.90 2.92 11.46
CA SER A 24 8.77 3.27 12.59
C SER A 24 8.30 4.56 13.28
N ASP A 25 8.78 4.84 14.49
CA ASP A 25 8.50 6.11 15.19
C ASP A 25 8.82 7.38 14.36
N GLY A 26 9.81 7.30 13.46
CA GLY A 26 10.14 8.37 12.50
C GLY A 26 9.31 8.37 11.22
N CYS A 27 8.12 7.76 11.23
CA CYS A 27 7.20 7.69 10.10
C CYS A 27 7.76 7.07 8.82
N ARG A 28 8.70 6.14 8.96
CA ARG A 28 9.21 5.33 7.84
C ARG A 28 8.48 4.01 7.75
N VAL A 29 7.97 3.65 6.58
CA VAL A 29 7.39 2.33 6.32
C VAL A 29 8.42 1.25 6.63
N ALA A 30 8.10 0.39 7.59
CA ALA A 30 8.88 -0.77 7.98
C ALA A 30 8.38 -2.03 7.28
N ARG A 31 7.06 -2.12 7.06
CA ARG A 31 6.41 -3.25 6.38
C ARG A 31 5.08 -2.83 5.75
N LEU A 32 4.78 -3.38 4.59
CA LEU A 32 3.50 -3.26 3.91
C LEU A 32 3.05 -4.66 3.50
N VAL A 33 1.77 -4.98 3.70
CA VAL A 33 1.11 -6.16 3.13
C VAL A 33 -0.18 -5.70 2.47
N VAL A 34 -0.42 -6.17 1.25
CA VAL A 34 -1.60 -5.91 0.45
C VAL A 34 -2.29 -7.24 0.16
N ALA A 35 -3.43 -7.46 0.80
CA ALA A 35 -4.24 -8.66 0.63
C ALA A 35 -5.66 -8.28 0.18
N GLY A 36 -6.38 -9.23 -0.41
CA GLY A 36 -7.75 -8.99 -0.82
C GLY A 36 -8.23 -9.97 -1.87
N ASP A 37 -9.46 -9.74 -2.33
CA ASP A 37 -10.11 -10.57 -3.35
C ASP A 37 -9.85 -9.99 -4.75
N PHE A 38 -8.57 -9.92 -5.14
CA PHE A 38 -8.13 -9.45 -6.45
C PHE A 38 -7.10 -10.40 -7.04
N PHE A 39 -6.83 -10.27 -8.35
CA PHE A 39 -5.79 -11.03 -9.02
C PHE A 39 -4.72 -10.07 -9.58
N VAL A 40 -3.48 -10.52 -9.56
CA VAL A 40 -2.33 -9.80 -10.14
C VAL A 40 -1.54 -10.76 -11.01
N TYR A 41 -1.16 -10.28 -12.20
CA TYR A 41 -0.31 -11.03 -13.12
C TYR A 41 0.87 -10.17 -13.58
N PRO A 42 2.12 -10.63 -13.45
CA PRO A 42 2.51 -11.86 -12.74
C PRO A 42 2.33 -11.72 -11.22
N GLU A 43 2.28 -12.85 -10.50
CA GLU A 43 1.96 -12.90 -9.07
C GLU A 43 3.00 -12.18 -8.20
N ASP A 44 4.27 -12.11 -8.64
CA ASP A 44 5.37 -11.46 -7.91
C ASP A 44 5.26 -9.93 -7.87
N VAL A 45 4.36 -9.33 -8.66
CA VAL A 45 4.19 -7.87 -8.67
C VAL A 45 3.63 -7.37 -7.34
N VAL A 46 2.79 -8.15 -6.66
CA VAL A 46 2.25 -7.72 -5.36
C VAL A 46 3.36 -7.60 -4.32
N GLU A 47 4.28 -8.57 -4.28
CA GLU A 47 5.46 -8.55 -3.41
C GLU A 47 6.37 -7.36 -3.75
N ALA A 48 6.61 -7.11 -5.04
CA ALA A 48 7.38 -5.95 -5.47
C ALA A 48 6.76 -4.61 -5.04
N VAL A 49 5.42 -4.50 -5.07
CA VAL A 49 4.69 -3.32 -4.58
C VAL A 49 4.85 -3.15 -3.06
N GLU A 50 4.76 -4.25 -2.32
CA GLU A 50 4.94 -4.26 -0.86
C GLU A 50 6.36 -3.83 -0.46
N GLU A 51 7.38 -4.40 -1.12
CA GLU A 51 8.78 -4.09 -0.85
C GLU A 51 9.16 -2.66 -1.28
N ALA A 52 8.61 -2.16 -2.39
CA ALA A 52 8.96 -0.85 -2.92
C ALA A 52 8.57 0.31 -1.99
N ALA A 53 7.53 0.12 -1.17
CA ALA A 53 7.07 1.10 -0.19
C ALA A 53 7.97 1.16 1.06
N ILE A 54 8.78 0.12 1.32
CA ILE A 54 9.64 0.06 2.51
C ILE A 54 10.65 1.22 2.48
N GLY A 55 10.80 1.89 3.62
CA GLY A 55 11.69 3.03 3.80
C GLY A 55 11.09 4.38 3.40
N CYS A 56 9.92 4.41 2.73
CA CYS A 56 9.23 5.66 2.44
C CYS A 56 8.77 6.38 3.71
N ASP A 57 8.89 7.70 3.72
CA ASP A 57 8.52 8.58 4.84
C ASP A 57 7.38 9.55 4.52
N SER A 58 6.83 9.52 3.30
CA SER A 58 5.77 10.41 2.86
C SER A 58 4.79 9.72 1.92
N VAL A 59 3.56 10.25 1.86
CA VAL A 59 2.53 9.77 0.91
C VAL A 59 3.01 9.86 -0.53
N GLY A 60 3.76 10.92 -0.88
CA GLY A 60 4.32 11.07 -2.23
C GLY A 60 5.32 9.96 -2.58
N CYS A 61 6.22 9.61 -1.65
CA CYS A 61 7.14 8.49 -1.82
C CYS A 61 6.37 7.17 -1.99
N ILE A 62 5.42 6.88 -1.08
CA ILE A 62 4.63 5.65 -1.09
C ILE A 62 3.90 5.49 -2.42
N ARG A 63 3.15 6.50 -2.85
CA ARG A 63 2.41 6.45 -4.12
C ARG A 63 3.35 6.26 -5.30
N GLY A 64 4.43 7.04 -5.38
CA GLY A 64 5.39 6.94 -6.48
C GLY A 64 6.00 5.54 -6.60
N ARG A 65 6.38 4.94 -5.47
CA ARG A 65 6.97 3.60 -5.44
C ARG A 65 5.98 2.49 -5.76
N ILE A 66 4.76 2.57 -5.24
CA ILE A 66 3.70 1.59 -5.55
C ILE A 66 3.34 1.64 -7.03
N LEU A 67 3.16 2.85 -7.59
CA LEU A 67 2.81 3.02 -9.00
C LEU A 67 3.92 2.52 -9.94
N ASP A 68 5.18 2.82 -9.61
CA ASP A 68 6.35 2.36 -10.38
C ASP A 68 6.48 0.83 -10.34
N ALA A 69 6.50 0.23 -9.14
CA ALA A 69 6.66 -1.22 -8.98
C ALA A 69 5.50 -2.03 -9.58
N GLY A 70 4.28 -1.50 -9.49
CA GLY A 70 3.08 -2.13 -10.04
C GLY A 70 2.89 -1.89 -11.54
N SER A 71 3.63 -0.98 -12.18
CA SER A 71 3.42 -0.60 -13.58
C SER A 71 3.55 -1.76 -14.59
N ARG A 72 4.31 -2.80 -14.23
CA ARG A 72 4.49 -4.02 -15.03
C ARG A 72 3.41 -5.09 -14.82
N GLY A 73 2.53 -4.89 -13.84
CA GLY A 73 1.50 -5.86 -13.46
C GLY A 73 0.13 -5.50 -14.02
N VAL A 74 -0.67 -6.54 -14.26
CA VAL A 74 -2.09 -6.42 -14.59
C VAL A 74 -2.90 -6.75 -13.33
N PHE A 75 -3.62 -5.75 -12.81
CA PHE A 75 -4.47 -5.88 -11.63
C PHE A 75 -5.92 -6.06 -12.06
N VAL A 76 -6.58 -7.10 -11.55
CA VAL A 76 -7.96 -7.44 -11.88
C VAL A 76 -8.81 -7.37 -10.61
N GLY A 77 -9.84 -6.52 -10.64
CA GLY A 77 -10.75 -6.29 -9.50
C GLY A 77 -10.33 -5.14 -8.59
N VAL A 78 -9.10 -4.65 -8.73
CA VAL A 78 -8.54 -3.46 -8.07
C VAL A 78 -7.67 -2.70 -9.05
N SER A 79 -7.58 -1.38 -8.93
CA SER A 79 -6.58 -0.58 -9.64
C SER A 79 -5.36 -0.34 -8.78
N LEU A 80 -4.21 -0.09 -9.41
CA LEU A 80 -3.00 0.27 -8.67
C LEU A 80 -3.17 1.59 -7.88
N GLU A 81 -4.04 2.49 -8.37
CA GLU A 81 -4.41 3.70 -7.65
C GLU A 81 -5.22 3.41 -6.39
N ASP A 82 -6.18 2.47 -6.43
CA ASP A 82 -6.92 2.05 -5.23
C ASP A 82 -5.96 1.55 -4.14
N ILE A 83 -4.95 0.74 -4.50
CA ILE A 83 -3.93 0.28 -3.57
C ILE A 83 -3.15 1.46 -2.99
N ALA A 84 -2.64 2.34 -3.85
CA ALA A 84 -1.88 3.51 -3.44
C ALA A 84 -2.70 4.45 -2.51
N ASP A 85 -3.99 4.60 -2.76
CA ASP A 85 -4.90 5.40 -1.94
C ASP A 85 -5.17 4.78 -0.57
N VAL A 86 -5.44 3.48 -0.49
CA VAL A 86 -5.66 2.80 0.80
C VAL A 86 -4.38 2.79 1.64
N VAL A 87 -3.21 2.54 1.03
CA VAL A 87 -1.93 2.62 1.75
C VAL A 87 -1.66 4.06 2.23
N ALA A 88 -1.95 5.07 1.41
CA ALA A 88 -1.81 6.47 1.80
C ALA A 88 -2.73 6.84 2.97
N LYS A 89 -3.98 6.35 3.00
CA LYS A 89 -4.90 6.53 4.13
C LYS A 89 -4.35 5.87 5.40
N ALA A 90 -3.90 4.62 5.31
CA ALA A 90 -3.28 3.89 6.41
C ALA A 90 -2.04 4.63 6.96
N PHE A 91 -1.22 5.19 6.09
CA PHE A 91 -0.05 5.97 6.50
C PHE A 91 -0.44 7.26 7.23
N ARG A 92 -1.41 8.02 6.72
CA ARG A 92 -1.92 9.23 7.38
C ARG A 92 -2.54 8.94 8.74
N GLU A 93 -3.16 7.77 8.93
CA GLU A 93 -3.68 7.38 10.24
C GLU A 93 -2.57 7.17 11.28
N LEU A 94 -1.42 6.63 10.86
CA LEU A 94 -0.27 6.42 11.74
C LEU A 94 0.57 7.67 11.97
N CYS A 95 0.70 8.53 10.96
CA CYS A 95 1.67 9.64 10.92
C CYS A 95 1.07 11.05 10.84
N GLY A 96 -0.24 11.19 10.63
CA GLY A 96 -0.92 12.47 10.42
C GLY A 96 -0.69 13.06 9.02
N GLU A 97 -1.18 14.29 8.80
CA GLU A 97 -1.02 15.04 7.53
C GLU A 97 0.37 15.70 7.36
N GLY A 98 1.32 15.44 8.27
CA GLY A 98 2.67 16.04 8.23
C GLY A 98 3.75 15.00 8.46
N GLY A 99 4.22 14.38 7.38
CA GLY A 99 5.50 13.67 7.30
C GLY A 99 6.44 14.45 6.38
#